data_AF-A0A3E0WJB9-F1
#
_entry.id   AF-A0A3E0WJB9-F1
#
_cell.length_a   1.000
_cell.length_b   1.000
_cell.length_c   1.000
_cell.angle_alpha   90.00
_cell.angle_beta   90.00
_cell.angle_gamma   90.00
#
_symmetry.space_group_name_H-M   'P 1'
#
loop_
_entity.id
_entity.type
_entity.pdbx_description
1 polymer ?
#
loop_
_entity_poly.entity_id
_entity_poly.type
_entity_poly.pdbx_seq_one_letter_code
_entity_poly.pdbx_strand_id
1 'polypeptide(L)'
;MNHIHKKFDLPADARVIAFLSCFPKKSGVCFTHKGAYWRLIGRGKGIFSWEQLNNTASVKLKDGVLYLDDKKSLDITGTSYPHDLFIEMLEEIKTASLD
;
A
#
# COMPACT_ATOMS: atom_id res chain seq x y z
N MET A 1 21.33 4.50 -6.06
CA MET A 1 19.91 4.07 -6.00
C MET A 1 19.43 4.23 -4.55
N ASN A 2 18.33 4.97 -4.33
CA ASN A 2 17.84 5.30 -2.99
C ASN A 2 17.45 4.02 -2.21
N HIS A 3 17.74 3.96 -0.91
CA HIS A 3 17.53 2.78 -0.06
C HIS A 3 16.07 2.26 -0.08
N ILE A 4 15.09 3.16 -0.20
CA ILE A 4 13.67 2.81 -0.30
C ILE A 4 13.34 2.08 -1.62
N HIS A 5 13.92 2.51 -2.75
CA HIS A 5 13.67 1.86 -4.04
C HIS A 5 14.13 0.40 -4.03
N LYS A 6 15.34 0.14 -3.49
CA LYS A 6 15.85 -1.22 -3.34
C LYS A 6 15.03 -2.04 -2.33
N LYS A 7 14.51 -1.39 -1.29
CA LYS A 7 13.73 -2.06 -0.24
C LYS A 7 12.38 -2.56 -0.77
N PHE A 8 11.69 -1.77 -1.59
CA PHE A 8 10.34 -2.08 -2.08
C PHE A 8 10.30 -2.50 -3.55
N ASP A 9 11.46 -2.73 -4.17
CA ASP A 9 11.58 -3.02 -5.60
C ASP A 9 10.85 -1.99 -6.49
N LEU A 10 10.99 -0.71 -6.12
CA LEU A 10 10.33 0.38 -6.83
C LEU A 10 10.98 0.60 -8.20
N PRO A 11 10.19 0.91 -9.25
CA PRO A 11 10.71 1.40 -10.52
C PRO A 11 11.66 2.59 -10.35
N ALA A 12 12.62 2.76 -11.26
CA ALA A 12 13.61 3.82 -11.18
C ALA A 12 12.99 5.22 -11.22
N ASP A 13 11.88 5.37 -11.93
CA ASP A 13 11.13 6.61 -12.06
C ASP A 13 10.07 6.82 -10.96
N ALA A 14 9.89 5.87 -10.04
CA ALA A 14 8.91 5.97 -8.97
C ALA A 14 9.28 7.02 -7.93
N ARG A 15 8.64 8.20 -7.96
CA ARG A 15 8.72 9.19 -6.88
C ARG A 15 7.94 8.72 -5.65
N VAL A 16 8.64 8.56 -4.52
CA VAL A 16 8.07 8.28 -3.19
C VAL A 16 7.42 9.54 -2.62
N ILE A 17 6.22 9.40 -2.05
CA ILE A 17 5.45 10.49 -1.41
C ILE A 17 5.44 10.31 0.11
N ALA A 18 5.11 9.11 0.57
CA ALA A 18 4.99 8.79 1.99
C ALA A 18 5.37 7.34 2.27
N PHE A 19 5.65 7.04 3.54
CA PHE A 19 6.00 5.69 4.00
C PHE A 19 5.31 5.36 5.32
N LEU A 20 4.62 4.23 5.36
CA LEU A 20 4.06 3.63 6.57
C LEU A 20 4.93 2.45 7.02
N SER A 21 5.49 2.54 8.22
CA SER A 21 6.35 1.49 8.78
C SER A 21 5.53 0.36 9.41
N CYS A 22 5.87 -0.89 9.10
CA CYS A 22 5.38 -2.07 9.83
C CYS A 22 6.51 -2.69 10.64
N PHE A 23 6.18 -3.38 11.74
CA PHE A 23 7.13 -4.20 12.48
C PHE A 23 7.33 -5.55 11.77
N PRO A 24 8.58 -6.06 11.64
CA PRO A 24 9.85 -5.47 12.08
C PRO A 24 10.36 -4.33 11.19
N LYS A 25 11.26 -3.47 11.72
CA LYS A 25 11.93 -2.35 11.00
C LYS A 25 12.61 -2.84 9.72
N LYS A 26 11.87 -2.89 8.62
CA LYS A 26 12.20 -3.32 7.24
C LYS A 26 10.93 -3.74 6.47
N SER A 27 9.81 -3.89 7.15
CA SER A 27 8.49 -4.02 6.57
C SER A 27 7.81 -2.65 6.40
N GLY A 28 6.78 -2.56 5.57
CA GLY A 28 5.96 -1.35 5.44
C GLY A 28 5.21 -1.22 4.12
N VAL A 29 4.58 -0.06 3.96
CA VAL A 29 3.90 0.38 2.74
C VAL A 29 4.54 1.69 2.28
N CYS A 30 4.92 1.75 1.01
CA CYS A 30 5.49 2.90 0.36
C CYS A 30 4.45 3.45 -0.62
N PHE A 31 4.02 4.69 -0.40
CA PHE A 31 3.12 5.40 -1.29
C PHE A 31 3.94 6.21 -2.29
N THR A 32 3.59 6.09 -3.56
CA THR A 32 4.29 6.73 -4.68
C THR A 32 3.28 7.44 -5.57
N HIS A 33 3.76 8.21 -6.55
CA HIS A 33 2.86 8.79 -7.56
C HIS A 33 2.19 7.75 -8.49
N LYS A 34 2.59 6.47 -8.46
CA LYS A 34 2.02 5.40 -9.32
C LYS A 34 1.05 4.48 -8.58
N GLY A 35 1.18 4.39 -7.26
CA GLY A 35 0.50 3.38 -6.47
C GLY A 35 1.14 3.18 -5.10
N ALA A 36 0.61 2.18 -4.40
CA ALA A 36 1.19 1.69 -3.16
C ALA A 36 1.99 0.41 -3.41
N TYR A 37 3.19 0.36 -2.85
CA TYR A 37 4.08 -0.80 -2.86
C TYR A 37 4.27 -1.27 -1.43
N TRP A 38 4.24 -2.56 -1.17
CA TRP A 38 4.44 -3.08 0.18
C TRP A 38 5.44 -4.21 0.19
N ARG A 39 6.07 -4.37 1.33
CA ARG A 39 6.95 -5.50 1.63
C ARG A 39 6.82 -5.82 3.10
N LEU A 40 6.56 -7.08 3.41
CA LEU A 40 6.59 -7.63 4.75
C LEU A 40 7.61 -8.77 4.79
N ILE A 41 8.57 -8.69 5.71
CA ILE A 41 9.54 -9.77 5.92
C ILE A 41 8.79 -11.08 6.24
N GLY A 42 9.09 -12.14 5.49
CA GLY A 42 8.50 -13.46 5.67
C GLY A 42 7.05 -13.61 5.18
N ARG A 43 6.37 -12.52 4.77
CA ARG A 43 4.97 -12.55 4.29
C ARG A 43 4.79 -12.12 2.83
N GLY A 44 5.84 -11.56 2.23
CA GLY A 44 5.90 -11.27 0.80
C GLY A 44 6.00 -9.78 0.47
N LYS A 45 5.68 -9.43 -0.77
CA LYS A 45 5.65 -8.08 -1.31
C LYS A 45 4.56 -7.98 -2.37
N GLY A 46 4.17 -6.76 -2.71
CA GLY A 46 3.20 -6.52 -3.77
C GLY A 46 3.01 -5.05 -4.06
N ILE A 47 2.10 -4.78 -4.99
CA ILE A 47 1.78 -3.45 -5.48
C ILE A 47 0.32 -3.43 -5.91
N PHE A 48 -0.35 -2.29 -5.73
CA PHE A 48 -1.49 -1.91 -6.55
C PHE A 48 -1.31 -0.49 -7.09
N SER A 49 -1.80 -0.21 -8.30
CA SER A 49 -1.76 1.14 -8.88
C SER A 49 -2.93 1.99 -8.38
N TRP A 50 -2.80 3.31 -8.49
CA TRP A 50 -3.93 4.21 -8.22
C TRP A 50 -5.11 3.97 -9.17
N GLU A 51 -4.82 3.65 -10.43
CA GLU A 51 -5.85 3.23 -11.39
C GLU A 51 -6.61 1.98 -10.93
N GLN A 52 -5.91 0.96 -10.40
CA GLN A 52 -6.56 -0.23 -9.85
C GLN A 52 -7.45 0.12 -8.66
N LEU A 53 -6.98 0.98 -7.75
CA LEU A 53 -7.78 1.46 -6.61
C LEU A 53 -9.03 2.21 -7.08
N ASN A 54 -8.90 3.10 -8.08
CA ASN A 54 -10.01 3.87 -8.62
C ASN A 54 -11.07 3.00 -9.28
N ASN A 55 -10.65 1.93 -9.94
CA ASN A 55 -11.54 0.97 -10.58
C ASN A 55 -12.07 -0.12 -9.62
N THR A 56 -11.64 -0.14 -8.37
CA THR A 56 -12.09 -1.12 -7.38
C THR A 56 -13.47 -0.77 -6.86
N ALA A 57 -14.42 -1.70 -6.91
CA ALA A 57 -15.77 -1.51 -6.38
C ALA A 57 -15.83 -1.71 -4.86
N SER A 58 -14.98 -2.59 -4.31
CA SER A 58 -14.98 -2.95 -2.90
C SER A 58 -13.57 -2.98 -2.31
N VAL A 59 -13.34 -2.17 -1.28
CA VAL A 59 -12.14 -2.20 -0.45
C VAL A 59 -12.47 -2.86 0.88
N LYS A 60 -11.77 -3.95 1.23
CA LYS A 60 -11.99 -4.68 2.49
C LYS A 60 -10.67 -4.93 3.19
N LEU A 61 -10.70 -4.87 4.51
CA LEU A 61 -9.56 -5.27 5.34
C LEU A 61 -9.96 -6.39 6.29
N LYS A 62 -9.26 -7.52 6.21
CA LYS A 62 -9.49 -8.68 7.06
C LYS A 62 -8.16 -9.14 7.65
N ASP A 63 -8.07 -9.19 8.97
CA ASP A 63 -6.89 -9.66 9.70
C ASP A 63 -5.57 -8.98 9.26
N GLY A 64 -5.62 -7.68 8.95
CA GLY A 64 -4.46 -6.91 8.47
C GLY A 64 -4.13 -7.09 6.99
N VAL A 65 -4.96 -7.80 6.23
CA VAL A 65 -4.83 -7.99 4.79
C VAL A 65 -5.90 -7.18 4.06
N LEU A 66 -5.46 -6.29 3.20
CA LEU A 66 -6.26 -5.52 2.26
C LEU A 66 -6.62 -6.36 1.03
N TYR A 67 -7.89 -6.32 0.69
CA TYR A 67 -8.47 -6.90 -0.51
C TYR A 67 -9.12 -5.79 -1.34
N LEU A 68 -8.76 -5.75 -2.61
CA LEU A 68 -9.41 -4.92 -3.63
C LEU A 68 -10.20 -5.87 -4.53
N ASP A 69 -11.53 -5.74 -4.55
CA ASP A 69 -12.44 -6.65 -5.25
C ASP A 69 -12.16 -8.13 -4.92
N ASP A 70 -12.03 -8.42 -3.63
CA ASP A 70 -11.73 -9.75 -3.06
C ASP A 70 -10.38 -10.35 -3.51
N LYS A 71 -9.54 -9.59 -4.22
CA LYS A 71 -8.15 -9.95 -4.53
C LYS A 71 -7.21 -9.42 -3.46
N LYS A 72 -6.44 -10.32 -2.86
CA LYS A 72 -5.37 -9.96 -1.91
C LYS A 72 -4.43 -8.97 -2.58
N SER A 73 -4.37 -7.76 -2.03
CA SER A 73 -3.64 -6.64 -2.62
C SER A 73 -2.47 -6.22 -1.76
N LEU A 74 -2.70 -6.06 -0.45
CA LEU A 74 -1.69 -5.53 0.45
C LEU A 74 -1.80 -6.13 1.84
N ASP A 75 -0.67 -6.53 2.41
CA ASP A 75 -0.61 -7.06 3.76
C ASP A 75 0.08 -6.00 4.64
N ILE A 76 -0.65 -5.49 5.63
CA ILE A 76 -0.15 -4.54 6.64
C ILE A 76 -0.04 -5.18 8.02
N THR A 77 -0.12 -6.50 8.13
CA THR A 77 0.06 -7.18 9.41
C THR A 77 1.37 -6.73 10.09
N GLY A 78 1.25 -6.21 11.31
CA GLY A 78 2.37 -5.63 12.06
C GLY A 78 2.54 -4.11 11.95
N THR A 79 1.65 -3.40 11.24
CA THR A 79 1.50 -1.95 11.44
C THR A 79 0.76 -1.66 12.75
N SER A 80 1.10 -0.56 13.42
CA SER A 80 0.29 0.00 14.50
C SER A 80 -0.75 1.01 13.98
N TYR A 81 -0.79 1.23 12.67
CA TYR A 81 -1.74 2.14 12.06
C TYR A 81 -3.16 1.55 12.12
N PRO A 82 -4.16 2.32 12.61
CA PRO A 82 -5.53 1.83 12.70
C PRO A 82 -6.08 1.42 11.31
N HIS A 83 -6.72 0.25 11.25
CA HIS A 83 -7.17 -0.35 9.99
C HIS A 83 -8.32 0.43 9.34
N ASP A 84 -9.23 0.94 10.16
CA ASP A 84 -10.30 1.87 9.79
C ASP A 84 -9.73 3.13 9.14
N LEU A 85 -8.78 3.80 9.79
CA LEU A 85 -8.12 4.98 9.23
C LEU A 85 -7.32 4.67 7.96
N PHE A 86 -6.85 3.43 7.79
CA PHE A 86 -6.16 3.02 6.57
C PHE A 86 -7.13 2.93 5.40
N ILE A 87 -8.33 2.39 5.65
CA ILE A 87 -9.39 2.30 4.64
C ILE A 87 -9.91 3.70 4.29
N GLU A 88 -10.19 4.53 5.28
CA GLU A 88 -10.61 5.93 5.06
C GLU A 88 -9.58 6.67 4.19
N MET A 89 -8.29 6.56 4.50
CA MET A 89 -7.23 7.17 3.69
C MET A 89 -7.24 6.66 2.23
N LEU A 90 -7.49 5.37 1.98
CA LEU A 90 -7.56 4.84 0.62
C LEU A 90 -8.80 5.36 -0.14
N GLU A 91 -9.95 5.47 0.53
CA GLU A 91 -11.17 6.02 -0.07
C GLU A 91 -11.02 7.53 -0.38
N GLU A 92 -10.33 8.28 0.48
CA GLU A 92 -9.99 9.69 0.23
C GLU A 92 -9.05 9.84 -0.98
N ILE A 93 -8.00 8.99 -1.07
CA ILE A 93 -7.10 8.98 -2.24
C ILE A 93 -7.86 8.65 -3.53
N LYS A 94 -8.80 7.69 -3.45
CA LYS A 94 -9.64 7.29 -4.57
C LYS A 94 -10.50 8.46 -5.06
N THR A 95 -11.14 9.17 -4.14
CA THR A 95 -12.00 10.32 -4.44
C THR A 95 -11.20 11.47 -5.05
N ALA A 96 -10.05 11.83 -4.46
CA ALA A 96 -9.19 12.89 -4.96
C ALA A 96 -8.55 12.62 -6.33
N SER A 97 -8.58 11.38 -6.82
CA SER A 97 -8.02 10.97 -8.12
C SER A 97 -9.06 10.95 -9.25
N LEU A 98 -10.32 11.24 -8.94
CA LEU A 98 -11.43 11.33 -9.91
C LEU A 98 -11.74 12.77 -10.35
N ASP A 99 -11.12 13.76 -9.69
CA ASP A 99 -11.15 15.19 -10.03
C ASP A 99 -9.99 15.58 -10.97
#